data_AF-A0AAN8TI31-F1
#
_entry.id   AF-A0AAN8TI31-F1
#
_cell.length_a   1.000
_cell.length_b   1.000
_cell.length_c   1.000
_cell.angle_alpha   90.00
_cell.angle_beta   90.00
_cell.angle_gamma   90.00
#
_symmetry.space_group_name_H-M   'P 1'
#
loop_
_entity.id
_entity.type
_entity.pdbx_description
1 polymer ?
#
loop_
_entity_poly.entity_id
_entity_poly.type
_entity_poly.pdbx_seq_one_letter_code
_entity_poly.pdbx_strand_id
1 'polypeptide(L)'
;MAIATLIGATIGILIATFCVKSFYTLWWWPKMIEKKMKKEGIHGPPYQFLFGNLKEMTRMSREAKKTPLVNHDIVHWVNPFILHLSKTYERLFVMWVGPTPRITVTDPKLTKEVVNRHNEFQKPQANAFIDMFVTGLASYNGQKWDHHRKMLNPAFHIEKIKAMDLIWTTTLRINQYRRLRWPLTLLRPLKRTRRGF
;
A
#
# COMPACT_ATOMS: atom_id res chain seq x y z
N MET A 1 -5.04 -48.30 -23.67
CA MET A 1 -3.66 -47.80 -23.89
C MET A 1 -3.61 -46.41 -24.53
N ALA A 2 -4.36 -46.14 -25.60
CA ALA A 2 -4.37 -44.83 -26.29
C ALA A 2 -4.74 -43.61 -25.39
N ILE A 3 -5.68 -43.78 -24.44
CA ILE A 3 -6.08 -42.71 -23.52
C ILE A 3 -4.94 -42.34 -22.56
N ALA A 4 -4.21 -43.34 -22.04
CA ALA A 4 -3.09 -43.11 -21.11
C ALA A 4 -1.92 -42.38 -21.79
N THR A 5 -1.62 -42.71 -23.05
CA THR A 5 -0.60 -42.01 -23.84
C THR A 5 -1.01 -40.57 -24.17
N LEU A 6 -2.30 -40.32 -24.42
CA LEU A 6 -2.82 -38.98 -24.68
C LEU A 6 -2.71 -38.09 -23.43
N ILE A 7 -3.10 -38.61 -22.27
CA ILE A 7 -2.99 -37.91 -20.98
C ILE A 7 -1.52 -37.59 -20.68
N GLY A 8 -0.61 -38.56 -20.83
CA GLY A 8 0.82 -38.34 -20.64
C GLY A 8 1.39 -37.23 -21.53
N ALA A 9 1.01 -37.21 -22.82
CA ALA A 9 1.42 -36.16 -23.75
C ALA A 9 0.90 -34.77 -23.35
N THR A 10 -0.37 -34.66 -22.94
CA THR A 10 -0.94 -33.38 -22.49
C THR A 10 -0.24 -32.84 -21.25
N ILE A 11 0.05 -33.69 -20.25
CA ILE A 11 0.78 -33.30 -19.05
C ILE A 11 2.19 -32.84 -19.42
N GLY A 12 2.88 -33.55 -20.32
CA GLY A 12 4.20 -33.15 -20.81
C GLY A 12 4.20 -31.76 -21.44
N ILE A 13 3.21 -31.46 -22.29
CA ILE A 13 3.05 -30.13 -22.91
C ILE A 13 2.78 -29.05 -21.85
N LEU A 14 1.92 -29.33 -20.87
CA LEU A 14 1.63 -28.38 -19.78
C LEU A 14 2.88 -28.08 -18.93
N ILE A 15 3.68 -29.10 -18.61
CA ILE A 15 4.94 -28.91 -17.87
C ILE A 15 5.94 -28.11 -18.70
N ALA A 16 6.12 -28.46 -19.98
CA ALA A 16 7.04 -27.76 -20.86
C ALA A 16 6.67 -26.28 -21.00
N THR A 17 5.40 -25.98 -21.25
CA THR A 17 4.89 -24.60 -21.35
C THR A 17 5.05 -23.83 -20.03
N PHE A 18 4.77 -24.47 -18.89
CA PHE A 18 5.00 -23.87 -17.57
C PHE A 18 6.48 -23.55 -17.32
N CYS A 19 7.40 -24.47 -17.66
CA CYS A 19 8.84 -24.27 -17.52
C CYS A 19 9.34 -23.12 -18.40
N VAL A 20 8.94 -23.07 -19.68
CA VAL A 20 9.31 -21.99 -20.61
C VAL A 20 8.78 -20.65 -20.12
N LYS A 21 7.50 -20.60 -19.71
CA LYS A 21 6.88 -19.36 -19.20
C LYS A 21 7.55 -18.88 -17.92
N SER A 22 7.90 -19.80 -17.01
CA SER A 22 8.59 -19.50 -15.76
C SER A 22 9.99 -18.98 -16.02
N PHE A 23 10.76 -19.63 -16.90
CA PHE A 23 12.10 -19.16 -17.29
C PHE A 23 12.04 -17.76 -17.92
N TYR A 24 11.10 -17.54 -18.84
CA TYR A 24 10.91 -16.25 -19.47
C TYR A 24 10.57 -15.16 -18.43
N THR A 25 9.60 -15.41 -17.56
CA THR A 25 9.07 -14.41 -16.63
C THR A 25 10.01 -14.14 -15.45
N LEU A 26 10.67 -15.17 -14.92
CA LEU A 26 11.47 -15.07 -13.69
C LEU A 26 12.94 -14.72 -13.96
N TRP A 27 13.45 -15.02 -15.16
CA TRP A 27 14.86 -14.83 -15.49
C TRP A 27 15.07 -13.93 -16.70
N TRP A 28 14.56 -14.31 -17.87
CA TRP A 28 14.89 -13.64 -19.12
C TRP A 28 14.35 -12.21 -19.18
N TRP A 29 13.06 -12.03 -18.91
CA TRP A 29 12.37 -10.75 -18.99
C TRP A 29 12.93 -9.72 -17.99
N PRO A 30 13.12 -10.03 -16.68
CA PRO A 30 13.74 -9.12 -15.73
C PRO A 30 15.13 -8.66 -16.16
N LYS A 31 15.98 -9.59 -16.64
CA LYS A 31 17.35 -9.25 -17.08
C LYS A 31 17.38 -8.40 -18.34
N MET A 32 16.46 -8.63 -19.27
CA MET A 32 16.31 -7.82 -20.47
C MET A 32 15.88 -6.39 -20.13
N ILE A 33 14.87 -6.25 -19.26
CA ILE A 33 14.37 -4.94 -18.82
C ILE A 33 15.43 -4.19 -17.99
N GLU A 34 16.14 -4.88 -17.10
CA GLU A 34 17.26 -4.31 -16.33
C GLU A 34 18.31 -3.68 -17.28
N LYS A 35 18.69 -4.40 -18.34
CA LYS A 35 19.63 -3.89 -19.35
C LYS A 35 19.06 -2.69 -20.10
N LYS A 36 17.77 -2.72 -20.48
CA LYS A 36 17.13 -1.61 -21.17
C LYS A 36 17.09 -0.36 -20.30
N MET A 37 16.64 -0.47 -19.05
CA MET A 37 16.60 0.64 -18.09
C MET A 37 17.98 1.27 -17.87
N LYS A 38 19.03 0.44 -17.73
CA LYS A 38 20.41 0.94 -17.60
C LYS A 38 20.87 1.73 -18.82
N LYS A 39 20.46 1.35 -20.03
CA LYS A 39 20.76 2.11 -21.26
C LYS A 39 20.06 3.46 -21.30
N GLU A 40 18.85 3.54 -20.77
CA GLU A 40 18.08 4.79 -20.63
C GLU A 40 18.56 5.67 -19.44
N GLY A 41 19.63 5.28 -18.75
CA GLY A 41 20.16 6.01 -17.58
C GLY A 41 19.38 5.79 -16.29
N ILE A 42 18.44 4.84 -16.24
CA ILE A 42 17.71 4.49 -15.03
C ILE A 42 18.51 3.45 -14.25
N HIS A 43 19.12 3.90 -13.16
CA HIS A 43 19.95 3.06 -12.29
C HIS A 43 19.16 2.55 -11.08
N GLY A 44 19.65 1.47 -10.48
CA GLY A 44 19.05 0.88 -9.30
C GLY A 44 19.74 -0.43 -8.93
N PRO A 45 19.38 -1.02 -7.77
CA PRO A 45 19.87 -2.32 -7.37
C PRO A 45 19.59 -3.38 -8.47
N PRO A 46 20.53 -4.31 -8.69
CA PRO A 46 20.33 -5.37 -9.68
C PRO A 46 19.18 -6.29 -9.28
N TYR A 47 18.56 -6.91 -10.28
CA TYR A 47 17.53 -7.92 -10.02
C TYR A 47 18.13 -9.14 -9.33
N GLN A 48 17.57 -9.52 -8.17
CA GLN A 48 17.84 -10.78 -7.49
C GLN A 48 16.73 -11.78 -7.81
N PHE A 49 17.11 -13.01 -8.14
CA PHE A 49 16.19 -14.04 -8.61
C PHE A 49 15.02 -14.29 -7.63
N LEU A 50 13.80 -14.40 -8.19
CA LEU A 50 12.50 -14.61 -7.52
C LEU A 50 12.00 -13.47 -6.63
N PHE A 51 12.85 -12.96 -5.74
CA PHE A 51 12.43 -12.03 -4.68
C PHE A 51 12.77 -10.57 -4.97
N GLY A 52 13.62 -10.28 -5.96
CA GLY A 52 14.07 -8.92 -6.22
C GLY A 52 14.72 -8.32 -4.97
N ASN A 53 14.25 -7.15 -4.52
CA ASN A 53 14.78 -6.48 -3.32
C ASN A 53 13.91 -6.67 -2.07
N LEU A 54 12.95 -7.61 -2.09
CA LEU A 54 12.02 -7.84 -0.98
C LEU A 54 12.73 -8.19 0.34
N LYS A 55 13.83 -8.95 0.27
CA LYS A 55 14.61 -9.34 1.46
C LYS A 55 15.21 -8.11 2.15
N GLU A 56 15.87 -7.24 1.40
CA GLU A 56 16.44 -5.99 1.93
C GLU A 56 15.36 -5.04 2.43
N MET A 57 14.27 -4.89 1.68
CA MET A 57 13.12 -4.09 2.09
C MET A 57 12.55 -4.55 3.44
N THR A 58 12.42 -5.86 3.63
CA THR A 58 11.92 -6.45 4.89
C THR A 58 12.93 -6.28 6.02
N ARG A 59 14.23 -6.47 5.75
CA ARG A 59 15.31 -6.30 6.73
C ARG A 59 15.35 -4.87 7.26
N MET A 60 15.44 -3.88 6.37
CA MET A 60 15.47 -2.46 6.75
C MET A 60 14.19 -2.02 7.45
N SER A 61 13.03 -2.54 7.04
CA SER A 61 11.76 -2.25 7.71
C SER A 61 11.72 -2.77 9.15
N ARG A 62 12.28 -3.96 9.42
CA ARG A 62 12.39 -4.48 10.79
C ARG A 62 13.35 -3.66 11.64
N GLU A 63 14.46 -3.22 11.07
CA GLU A 63 15.44 -2.37 11.76
C GLU A 63 14.84 -1.00 12.12
N ALA A 64 14.16 -0.34 11.17
CA ALA A 64 13.52 0.94 11.40
C ALA A 64 12.42 0.87 12.49
N LYS A 65 11.64 -0.23 12.52
CA LYS A 65 10.60 -0.43 13.53
C LYS A 65 11.12 -0.63 14.96
N LYS A 66 12.42 -0.90 15.16
CA LYS A 66 13.02 -0.97 16.50
C LYS A 66 13.25 0.40 17.11
N THR A 67 13.37 1.44 16.29
CA THR A 67 13.57 2.80 16.75
C THR A 67 12.24 3.45 17.13
N PRO A 68 12.16 4.17 18.28
CA PRO A 68 10.94 4.85 18.67
C PRO A 68 10.66 6.04 17.74
N LEU A 69 9.38 6.25 17.42
CA LEU A 69 8.91 7.41 16.67
C LEU A 69 8.91 8.64 17.59
N VAL A 70 10.02 9.38 17.60
CA VAL A 70 10.16 10.59 18.42
C VAL A 70 9.72 11.85 17.66
N ASN A 71 9.92 11.86 16.33
CA ASN A 71 9.72 13.04 15.48
C ASN A 71 8.65 12.80 14.40
N HIS A 72 8.19 13.90 13.78
CA HIS A 72 7.24 13.86 12.67
C HIS A 72 7.88 13.45 11.33
N ASP A 73 9.21 13.38 11.25
CA ASP A 73 9.88 12.73 10.13
C ASP A 73 9.73 11.22 10.27
N ILE A 74 8.72 10.68 9.62
CA ILE A 74 8.39 9.25 9.66
C ILE A 74 8.89 8.50 8.42
N VAL A 75 9.52 9.17 7.45
CA VAL A 75 9.82 8.57 6.14
C VAL A 75 10.77 7.38 6.30
N HIS A 76 11.79 7.54 7.15
CA HIS A 76 12.73 6.48 7.48
C HIS A 76 12.07 5.28 8.18
N TRP A 77 10.95 5.50 8.87
CA TRP A 77 10.20 4.44 9.55
C TRP A 77 9.24 3.72 8.61
N VAL A 78 8.54 4.46 7.76
CA VAL A 78 7.52 3.93 6.84
C VAL A 78 8.15 3.18 5.68
N ASN A 79 9.16 3.75 5.02
CA ASN A 79 9.82 3.18 3.84
C ASN A 79 11.34 3.42 3.86
N PRO A 80 12.08 2.82 4.81
CA PRO A 80 13.54 3.00 4.92
C PRO A 80 14.29 2.63 3.64
N PHE A 81 13.82 1.61 2.92
CA PHE A 81 14.46 1.14 1.70
C PHE A 81 14.38 2.17 0.56
N ILE A 82 13.21 2.78 0.35
CA ILE A 82 13.04 3.85 -0.65
C ILE A 82 13.87 5.06 -0.29
N LEU A 83 13.88 5.45 1.00
CA LEU A 83 14.72 6.54 1.47
C LEU A 83 16.20 6.28 1.21
N HIS A 84 16.68 5.07 1.51
CA HIS A 84 18.04 4.67 1.20
C HIS A 84 18.34 4.74 -0.29
N LEU A 85 17.48 4.19 -1.14
CA LEU A 85 17.66 4.27 -2.59
C LEU A 85 17.63 5.71 -3.11
N SER A 86 16.78 6.59 -2.57
CA SER A 86 16.73 8.00 -2.97
C SER A 86 17.97 8.82 -2.58
N LYS A 87 18.77 8.31 -1.64
CA LYS A 87 20.05 8.90 -1.24
C LYS A 87 21.20 8.34 -2.09
N THR A 88 21.13 7.05 -2.41
CA THR A 88 22.17 6.34 -3.19
C THR A 88 22.04 6.60 -4.69
N TYR A 89 20.81 6.64 -5.19
CA TYR A 89 20.45 6.91 -6.57
C TYR A 89 19.76 8.27 -6.61
N GLU A 90 19.89 8.97 -7.74
CA GLU A 90 19.41 10.34 -7.90
C GLU A 90 17.87 10.43 -7.98
N ARG A 91 17.35 11.24 -8.91
CA ARG A 91 15.94 11.62 -9.01
C ARG A 91 15.01 10.52 -9.50
N LEU A 92 15.58 9.48 -10.11
CA LEU A 92 14.87 8.41 -10.79
C LEU A 92 15.64 7.10 -10.62
N PHE A 93 15.00 6.09 -10.04
CA PHE A 93 15.64 4.80 -9.84
C PHE A 93 14.67 3.63 -9.94
N VAL A 94 15.21 2.45 -10.24
CA VAL A 94 14.45 1.20 -10.27
C VAL A 94 14.61 0.41 -8.97
N MET A 95 13.52 -0.20 -8.50
CA MET A 95 13.54 -1.24 -7.48
C MET A 95 12.82 -2.48 -7.98
N TRP A 96 13.17 -3.66 -7.46
CA TRP A 96 12.54 -4.92 -7.85
C TRP A 96 11.64 -5.45 -6.73
N VAL A 97 10.37 -5.71 -7.07
CA VAL A 97 9.43 -6.40 -6.19
C VAL A 97 9.11 -7.75 -6.83
N GLY A 98 9.81 -8.79 -6.37
CA GLY A 98 9.87 -10.04 -7.10
C GLY A 98 10.42 -9.81 -8.52
N PRO A 99 9.84 -10.43 -9.57
CA PRO A 99 10.26 -10.23 -10.96
C PRO A 99 9.76 -8.91 -11.57
N THR A 100 8.94 -8.12 -10.86
CA THR A 100 8.35 -6.89 -11.40
C THR A 100 9.19 -5.66 -11.03
N PRO A 101 9.73 -4.91 -12.00
CA PRO A 101 10.42 -3.67 -11.74
C PRO A 101 9.42 -2.56 -11.39
N ARG A 102 9.80 -1.70 -10.47
CA ARG A 102 9.08 -0.48 -10.12
C ARG A 102 10.03 0.69 -10.25
N ILE A 103 9.65 1.64 -11.10
CA ILE A 103 10.37 2.90 -11.24
C ILE A 103 9.84 3.85 -10.18
N THR A 104 10.74 4.40 -9.38
CA THR A 104 10.43 5.39 -8.35
C THR A 104 10.96 6.73 -8.78
N VAL A 105 10.07 7.73 -8.79
CA VAL A 105 10.37 9.12 -9.13
C VAL A 105 10.39 9.91 -7.83
N THR A 106 11.50 10.61 -7.55
CA THR A 106 11.63 11.47 -6.37
C THR A 106 11.59 12.96 -6.72
N ASP A 107 11.77 13.33 -8.00
CA ASP A 107 11.62 14.71 -8.46
C ASP A 107 10.13 15.15 -8.38
N PRO A 108 9.81 16.22 -7.64
CA PRO A 108 8.44 16.73 -7.54
C PRO A 108 7.83 17.14 -8.88
N LYS A 109 8.64 17.64 -9.83
CA LYS A 109 8.15 18.08 -11.15
C LYS A 109 7.67 16.88 -11.97
N LEU A 110 8.51 15.85 -12.06
CA LEU A 110 8.18 14.60 -12.76
C LEU A 110 7.04 13.86 -12.06
N THR A 111 7.03 13.84 -10.72
CA THR A 111 5.94 13.23 -9.94
C THR A 111 4.60 13.89 -10.27
N LYS A 112 4.56 15.23 -10.34
CA LYS A 112 3.35 15.97 -10.72
C LYS A 112 2.89 15.62 -12.13
N GLU A 113 3.82 15.49 -13.08
CA GLU A 113 3.51 15.11 -14.47
C GLU A 113 2.90 13.70 -14.55
N VAL A 114 3.51 12.71 -13.89
CA VAL A 114 3.04 11.32 -13.85
C VAL A 114 1.65 11.24 -13.20
N VAL A 115 1.45 11.92 -12.06
CA VAL A 115 0.17 11.92 -11.34
C VAL A 115 -0.94 12.60 -12.14
N ASN A 116 -0.61 13.67 -12.88
CA ASN A 116 -1.58 14.36 -13.73
C ASN A 116 -2.02 13.50 -14.92
N ARG A 117 -1.11 12.69 -15.49
CA ARG A 117 -1.39 11.75 -16.59
C ARG A 117 -1.98 10.41 -16.11
N HIS A 118 -2.94 10.47 -15.20
CA HIS A 118 -3.62 9.31 -14.60
C HIS A 118 -4.33 8.38 -15.61
N ASN A 119 -4.64 8.87 -16.82
CA ASN A 119 -5.19 8.03 -17.90
C ASN A 119 -4.14 7.12 -18.54
N GLU A 120 -2.89 7.59 -18.64
CA GLU A 120 -1.75 6.82 -19.16
C GLU A 120 -1.14 5.94 -18.07
N PHE A 121 -0.96 6.52 -16.87
CA PHE A 121 -0.42 5.84 -15.70
C PHE A 121 -1.54 5.37 -14.78
N GLN A 122 -2.15 4.24 -15.15
CA GLN A 122 -3.17 3.61 -14.32
C GLN A 122 -2.56 3.02 -13.04
N LYS A 123 -3.37 2.97 -11.98
CA LYS A 123 -2.96 2.31 -10.73
C LYS A 123 -2.67 0.84 -11.01
N PRO A 124 -1.61 0.26 -10.41
CA PRO A 124 -1.34 -1.16 -10.56
C PRO A 124 -2.54 -1.97 -10.08
N GLN A 125 -2.98 -2.92 -10.91
CA GLN A 125 -4.04 -3.85 -10.53
C GLN A 125 -3.55 -4.68 -9.34
N ALA A 126 -4.37 -4.78 -8.30
CA ALA A 126 -4.06 -5.69 -7.22
C ALA A 126 -4.22 -7.14 -7.71
N ASN A 127 -3.75 -8.10 -6.92
CA ASN A 127 -4.07 -9.49 -7.24
C ASN A 127 -5.58 -9.71 -7.03
N ALA A 128 -6.15 -10.68 -7.74
CA ALA A 128 -7.59 -10.97 -7.69
C ALA A 128 -8.10 -11.22 -6.26
N PHE A 129 -7.24 -11.72 -5.38
CA PHE A 129 -7.54 -11.92 -3.96
C PHE A 129 -7.70 -10.60 -3.20
N ILE A 130 -6.79 -9.64 -3.37
CA ILE A 130 -6.89 -8.32 -2.73
C ILE A 130 -8.07 -7.55 -3.31
N ASP A 131 -8.31 -7.64 -4.63
CA ASP A 131 -9.44 -6.96 -5.25
C ASP A 131 -10.79 -7.43 -4.70
N MET A 132 -10.91 -8.68 -4.24
CA MET A 132 -12.12 -9.18 -3.58
C MET A 132 -12.42 -8.46 -2.26
N PHE A 133 -11.39 -8.13 -1.48
CA PHE A 133 -11.54 -7.47 -0.17
C PHE A 133 -11.42 -5.95 -0.24
N VAL A 134 -10.73 -5.42 -1.25
CA VAL A 134 -10.40 -4.00 -1.40
C VAL A 134 -11.03 -3.47 -2.69
N THR A 135 -12.36 -3.50 -2.74
CA THR A 135 -13.13 -2.84 -3.80
C THR A 135 -13.45 -1.39 -3.41
N GLY A 136 -13.24 -0.43 -4.32
CA GLY A 136 -13.66 0.94 -4.10
C GLY A 136 -12.84 1.98 -4.88
N LEU A 137 -12.94 3.24 -4.45
CA LEU A 137 -12.29 4.37 -5.13
C LEU A 137 -10.75 4.25 -5.17
N ALA A 138 -10.15 3.55 -4.21
CA ALA A 138 -8.72 3.28 -4.20
C ALA A 138 -8.29 2.36 -5.36
N SER A 139 -9.08 1.34 -5.70
CA SER A 139 -8.76 0.35 -6.74
C SER A 139 -9.31 0.68 -8.13
N TYR A 140 -10.38 1.47 -8.25
CA TYR A 140 -10.95 1.83 -9.56
C TYR A 140 -10.04 2.76 -10.36
N ASN A 141 -10.09 2.61 -11.70
CA ASN A 141 -9.44 3.44 -12.71
C ASN A 141 -10.48 3.94 -13.75
N GLY A 142 -10.15 5.00 -14.49
CA GLY A 142 -10.93 5.54 -15.60
C GLY A 142 -12.37 5.93 -15.23
N GLN A 143 -13.32 5.70 -16.15
CA GLN A 143 -14.73 6.10 -16.00
C GLN A 143 -15.39 5.57 -14.71
N LYS A 144 -15.05 4.35 -14.29
CA LYS A 144 -15.59 3.78 -13.05
C LYS A 144 -15.15 4.59 -11.83
N TRP A 145 -13.89 5.02 -11.81
CA TRP A 145 -13.36 5.88 -10.77
C TRP A 145 -13.99 7.28 -10.81
N ASP A 146 -14.13 7.88 -11.99
CA ASP A 146 -14.74 9.20 -12.16
C ASP A 146 -16.18 9.24 -11.64
N HIS A 147 -16.98 8.24 -11.99
CA HIS A 147 -18.36 8.11 -11.55
C HIS A 147 -18.45 8.02 -10.02
N HIS A 148 -17.66 7.14 -9.40
CA HIS A 148 -17.67 6.96 -7.95
C HIS A 148 -17.13 8.20 -7.22
N ARG A 149 -16.12 8.88 -7.77
CA ARG A 149 -15.60 10.13 -7.21
C ARG A 149 -16.65 11.23 -7.24
N LYS A 150 -17.38 11.37 -8.35
CA LYS A 150 -18.45 12.38 -8.50
C LYS A 150 -19.57 12.17 -7.49
N MET A 151 -19.96 10.92 -7.21
CA MET A 151 -20.97 10.60 -6.21
C MET A 151 -20.50 10.90 -4.77
N LEU A 152 -19.22 10.68 -4.47
CA LEU A 152 -18.66 10.87 -3.13
C LEU A 152 -18.29 12.32 -2.81
N ASN A 153 -17.88 13.11 -3.80
CA ASN A 153 -17.44 14.49 -3.59
C ASN A 153 -18.41 15.35 -2.74
N PRO A 154 -19.74 15.26 -2.91
CA PRO A 154 -20.69 16.03 -2.09
C PRO A 154 -20.60 15.77 -0.59
N ALA A 155 -20.26 14.55 -0.18
CA ALA A 155 -20.11 14.17 1.22
C ALA A 155 -18.88 14.80 1.88
N PHE A 156 -17.88 15.18 1.08
CA PHE A 156 -16.63 15.80 1.54
C PHE A 156 -16.59 17.32 1.28
N HIS A 157 -17.74 17.96 1.08
CA HIS A 157 -17.81 19.42 1.10
C HIS A 157 -17.49 19.98 2.48
N ILE A 158 -16.90 21.18 2.51
CA ILE A 158 -16.40 21.82 3.74
C ILE A 158 -17.47 21.95 4.82
N GLU A 159 -18.73 22.19 4.44
CA GLU A 159 -19.87 22.28 5.37
C GLU A 159 -20.15 20.94 6.07
N LYS A 160 -20.11 19.83 5.32
CA LYS A 160 -20.30 18.49 5.86
C LYS A 160 -19.14 18.09 6.76
N ILE A 161 -17.91 18.46 6.38
CA ILE A 161 -16.71 18.25 7.20
C ILE A 161 -16.82 19.01 8.53
N LYS A 162 -17.25 20.28 8.51
CA LYS A 162 -17.47 21.07 9.74
C LYS A 162 -18.52 20.46 10.64
N ALA A 163 -19.64 20.00 10.08
CA ALA A 163 -20.68 19.31 10.84
C ALA A 163 -20.15 18.03 11.49
N MET A 164 -19.34 17.25 10.77
CA MET A 164 -18.71 16.04 11.30
C MET A 164 -17.71 16.35 12.42
N ASP A 165 -16.88 17.40 12.27
CA ASP A 165 -15.94 17.85 13.30
C ASP A 165 -16.65 18.28 14.58
N LEU A 166 -17.77 19.02 14.45
CA LEU A 166 -18.58 19.42 15.60
C LEU A 166 -19.15 18.20 16.36
N ILE A 167 -19.65 17.20 15.63
CA ILE A 167 -20.15 15.94 16.23
C ILE A 167 -19.01 15.20 16.94
N TRP A 168 -17.85 15.09 16.30
CA TRP A 168 -16.68 14.39 16.82
C TRP A 168 -16.15 15.04 18.10
N THR A 169 -15.92 16.35 18.08
CA THR A 169 -15.43 17.13 19.25
C THR A 169 -16.42 17.08 20.41
N THR A 170 -17.72 17.15 20.13
CA THR A 170 -18.78 17.02 21.15
C THR A 170 -18.78 15.63 21.76
N THR A 171 -18.67 14.57 20.94
CA THR A 171 -18.62 13.18 21.41
C THR A 171 -17.37 12.92 22.26
N LEU A 172 -16.21 13.42 21.82
CA LEU A 172 -14.97 13.33 22.59
C LEU A 172 -15.10 14.05 23.94
N ARG A 173 -15.65 15.26 23.97
CA ARG A 173 -15.85 16.05 25.19
C ARG A 173 -16.78 15.33 26.17
N ILE A 174 -17.89 14.77 25.68
CA ILE A 174 -18.83 13.98 26.50
C ILE A 174 -18.14 12.74 27.06
N ASN A 175 -17.38 12.00 26.24
CA ASN A 175 -16.65 10.82 26.67
C ASN A 175 -15.57 11.15 27.71
N GLN A 176 -14.85 12.26 27.52
CA GLN A 176 -13.88 12.75 28.50
C GLN A 176 -14.57 13.11 29.82
N TYR A 177 -15.69 13.85 29.77
CA TYR A 177 -16.46 14.21 30.95
C TYR A 177 -16.99 12.96 31.69
N ARG A 178 -17.53 11.98 30.96
CA ARG A 178 -17.98 10.70 31.52
C ARG A 178 -16.85 9.95 32.20
N ARG A 179 -15.66 9.89 31.58
CA ARG A 179 -14.47 9.24 32.14
C ARG A 179 -13.98 9.90 33.42
N LEU A 180 -14.04 11.22 33.51
CA LEU A 180 -13.65 11.98 34.70
C LEU A 180 -14.71 11.93 35.81
N ARG A 181 -16.00 11.76 35.48
CA ARG A 181 -17.12 11.73 36.43
C ARG A 181 -17.38 10.34 37.04
N TRP A 182 -17.14 9.27 36.29
CA TRP A 182 -17.40 7.88 36.71
C TRP A 182 -16.69 7.46 38.03
N PRO A 183 -15.43 7.88 38.30
CA PRO A 183 -14.77 7.62 39.58
C PRO A 183 -15.40 8.39 40.75
N LEU A 184 -15.95 9.59 40.50
CA LEU A 184 -16.51 10.48 41.54
C LEU A 184 -17.92 10.06 41.97
N THR A 185 -18.64 9.31 41.14
CA THR A 185 -19.98 8.78 41.48
C THR A 185 -19.93 7.58 42.42
N LEU A 186 -18.84 6.79 42.41
CA LEU A 186 -18.64 5.67 43.35
C LEU A 186 -18.23 6.12 44.76
N LEU A 187 -17.79 7.37 44.92
CA LEU A 187 -17.39 7.96 46.20
C LEU A 187 -18.51 8.77 46.88
N ARG A 188 -19.74 8.78 46.35
CA ARG A 188 -20.88 9.36 47.10
C ARG A 188 -21.41 8.33 48.09
N PRO A 189 -21.31 8.56 49.41
CA PRO A 189 -21.99 7.71 50.36
C PRO A 189 -23.51 7.83 50.11
N LEU A 190 -24.17 6.68 49.97
CA LEU A 190 -25.63 6.58 50.02
C LEU A 190 -26.09 7.13 51.38
N LYS A 191 -26.39 8.44 51.44
CA LYS A 191 -27.16 9.01 52.56
C LYS A 191 -28.59 8.46 52.45
N ARG A 192 -28.78 7.26 53.01
CA ARG A 192 -30.09 6.65 53.27
C ARG A 192 -30.78 7.51 54.33
N THR A 193 -31.67 8.39 53.90
CA THR A 193 -32.61 9.10 54.76
C THR A 193 -33.56 8.08 55.39
N ARG A 194 -33.33 7.72 56.67
CA ARG A 194 -34.39 7.16 57.52
C ARG A 194 -35.25 8.31 58.00
N ARG A 195 -36.48 8.41 57.47
CA ARG A 195 -37.59 9.16 58.11
C ARG A 195 -38.08 8.35 59.31
N GLY A 196 -38.42 9.07 60.37
CA GLY A 196 -38.71 8.55 61.70
C GLY A 196 -40.02 7.76 61.84
N PHE A 197 -40.07 7.05 62.96
CA PHE A 197 -41.25 6.80 63.78
C PHE A 197 -40.95 7.37 65.16
#